data_AF-A0AAE8HMM3-F1
#
_entry.id   AF-A0AAE8HMM3-F1
#
_cell.length_a   1.000
_cell.length_b   1.000
_cell.length_c   1.000
_cell.angle_alpha   90.00
_cell.angle_beta   90.00
_cell.angle_gamma   90.00
#
_symmetry.space_group_name_H-M   'P 1'
#
loop_
_entity.id
_entity.type
_entity.pdbx_description
1 polymer ?
#
loop_
_entity_poly.entity_id
_entity_poly.type
_entity_poly.pdbx_seq_one_letter_code
_entity_poly.pdbx_strand_id
1 'polypeptide(L)'
;MEKFGEKIRLMREEKGISREEFCGDETELSVRQLARIELNQSIPNLSKASFIANRLGVKLGTLTDGDSLELPKRYKELKYLLLRTPTYGDQVRLDRKNDYFDEIAEVFYDVIPEEERLIIDCLQSKFDVHFSEDVNFGEGILNDYFGQVNRKKVFTINDLILIDLYFACLSSAKKFEGIYSLDFYDDLMKRLVNQKHISPETDLILNNVLLNNIDLAFQFKREYYIERVIAISEKIMTEIHDFQRRPILSLVEWKYYLKFKHDFTLAEQSFTNATLFARLVGDTYLENKLKEEWQLDIDAVE
;
A
#
# COMPACT_ATOMS: atom_id res chain seq x y z
N MET A 1 14.06 -6.23 25.17
CA MET A 1 12.97 -7.11 24.65
C MET A 1 13.13 -8.64 24.85
N GLU A 2 14.30 -9.25 25.04
CA GLU A 2 14.48 -10.74 25.08
C GLU A 2 13.57 -11.53 26.05
N LYS A 3 12.92 -10.87 27.02
CA LYS A 3 12.01 -11.52 27.99
C LYS A 3 10.54 -11.12 27.82
N PHE A 4 10.21 -10.30 26.82
CA PHE A 4 8.87 -9.78 26.62
C PHE A 4 7.87 -10.91 26.30
N GLY A 5 8.22 -11.78 25.35
CA GLY A 5 7.40 -12.93 24.95
C GLY A 5 7.21 -13.94 26.08
N GLU A 6 8.30 -14.29 26.76
CA GLU A 6 8.26 -15.23 27.90
C GLU A 6 7.38 -14.70 29.04
N LYS A 7 7.45 -13.40 29.32
CA LYS A 7 6.64 -12.77 30.37
C LYS A 7 5.14 -12.83 30.05
N ILE A 8 4.76 -12.57 28.79
CA ILE A 8 3.38 -12.72 28.33
C ILE A 8 2.91 -14.16 28.54
N ARG A 9 3.73 -15.14 28.13
CA ARG A 9 3.42 -16.56 28.25
C ARG A 9 3.19 -16.97 29.71
N LEU A 10 4.11 -16.61 30.60
CA LEU A 10 4.02 -16.93 32.03
C LEU A 10 2.75 -16.32 32.65
N MET A 11 2.48 -15.04 32.40
CA MET A 11 1.28 -14.38 32.94
C MET A 11 -0.02 -14.98 32.39
N ARG A 12 -0.03 -15.42 31.12
CA ARG A 12 -1.18 -16.12 30.55
C ARG A 12 -1.39 -17.48 31.19
N GLU A 13 -0.32 -18.25 31.34
CA GLU A 13 -0.34 -19.60 31.94
C GLU A 13 -0.72 -19.55 33.44
N GLU A 14 -0.23 -18.57 34.20
CA GLU A 14 -0.62 -18.34 35.61
C GLU A 14 -2.11 -18.05 35.78
N LYS A 15 -2.74 -17.41 34.79
CA LYS A 15 -4.18 -17.18 34.76
C LYS A 15 -5.00 -18.37 34.23
N GLY A 16 -4.34 -19.43 33.76
CA GLY A 16 -4.99 -20.62 33.21
C GLY A 16 -5.70 -20.39 31.86
N ILE A 17 -5.33 -19.34 31.11
CA ILE A 17 -6.01 -18.97 29.86
C ILE A 17 -5.31 -19.66 28.67
N SER A 18 -6.06 -20.34 27.80
CA SER A 18 -5.48 -20.91 26.57
C SER A 18 -5.16 -19.82 25.53
N ARG A 19 -4.39 -20.13 24.48
CA ARG A 19 -4.11 -19.13 23.43
C ARG A 19 -5.36 -18.78 22.65
N GLU A 20 -6.21 -19.77 22.40
CA GLU A 20 -7.49 -19.64 21.71
C GLU A 20 -8.43 -18.73 22.50
N GLU A 21 -8.56 -18.96 23.81
CA GLU A 21 -9.38 -18.13 24.68
C GLU A 21 -8.84 -16.71 24.82
N PHE A 22 -7.52 -16.55 24.82
CA PHE A 22 -6.86 -15.25 24.86
C PHE A 22 -7.13 -14.42 23.60
N CYS A 23 -7.05 -15.04 22.42
CA CYS A 23 -7.22 -14.39 21.12
C CYS A 23 -8.68 -14.16 20.74
N GLY A 24 -9.63 -14.94 21.29
CA GLY A 24 -11.05 -14.75 21.06
C GLY A 24 -11.44 -15.01 19.61
N ASP A 25 -11.92 -13.97 18.92
CA ASP A 25 -12.33 -14.03 17.51
C ASP A 25 -11.20 -13.80 16.50
N GLU A 26 -9.96 -13.67 17.00
CA GLU A 26 -8.73 -13.45 16.23
C GLU A 26 -8.73 -12.17 15.38
N THR A 27 -9.62 -11.21 15.67
CA THR A 27 -9.70 -9.94 14.94
C THR A 27 -8.49 -9.04 15.20
N GLU A 28 -8.06 -8.94 16.46
CA GLU A 28 -6.94 -8.09 16.88
C GLU A 28 -5.60 -8.84 16.91
N LEU A 29 -5.61 -10.13 17.28
CA LEU A 29 -4.41 -10.96 17.43
C LEU A 29 -4.76 -12.42 17.13
N SER A 30 -4.05 -13.04 16.20
CA SER A 30 -4.23 -14.47 15.90
C SER A 30 -3.48 -15.38 16.87
N VAL A 31 -3.93 -16.63 16.98
CA VAL A 31 -3.25 -17.64 17.82
C VAL A 31 -1.80 -17.87 17.39
N ARG A 32 -1.54 -17.83 16.07
CA ARG A 32 -0.19 -17.97 15.51
C ARG A 32 0.69 -16.77 15.84
N GLN A 33 0.15 -15.56 15.75
CA GLN A 33 0.88 -14.34 16.12
C GLN A 33 1.22 -14.34 17.60
N LEU A 34 0.25 -14.68 18.46
CA LEU A 34 0.51 -14.81 19.90
C LEU A 34 1.61 -15.84 20.18
N ALA A 35 1.59 -17.00 19.52
CA ALA A 35 2.63 -18.01 19.69
C ALA A 35 4.03 -17.51 19.27
N ARG A 36 4.13 -16.80 18.14
CA ARG A 36 5.41 -16.19 17.69
C ARG A 36 5.91 -15.13 18.66
N ILE A 37 5.01 -14.30 19.19
CA ILE A 37 5.35 -13.28 20.19
C ILE A 37 5.85 -13.95 21.47
N GLU A 38 5.15 -14.97 21.98
CA GLU A 38 5.56 -15.72 23.19
C GLU A 38 6.91 -16.42 23.04
N LEU A 39 7.30 -16.78 21.81
CA LEU A 39 8.60 -17.36 21.47
C LEU A 39 9.69 -16.32 21.18
N ASN A 40 9.40 -15.02 21.37
CA ASN A 40 10.28 -13.90 21.00
C ASN A 40 10.69 -13.88 19.51
N GLN A 41 9.88 -14.47 18.64
CA GLN A 41 10.11 -14.50 17.19
C GLN A 41 9.47 -13.31 16.47
N SER A 42 8.60 -12.57 17.16
CA SER A 42 7.85 -11.45 16.61
C SER A 42 7.65 -10.37 17.65
N ILE A 43 7.82 -9.11 17.22
CA ILE A 43 7.56 -7.92 18.04
C ILE A 43 6.14 -7.45 17.72
N PRO A 44 5.22 -7.33 18.71
CA PRO A 44 3.90 -6.76 18.44
C PRO A 44 3.96 -5.25 18.27
N ASN A 45 3.10 -4.71 17.42
CA ASN A 45 2.87 -3.28 17.38
C ASN A 45 2.17 -2.77 18.66
N LEU A 46 2.07 -1.43 18.79
CA LEU A 46 1.49 -0.79 19.97
C LEU A 46 0.03 -1.20 20.24
N SER A 47 -0.78 -1.38 19.20
CA SER A 47 -2.19 -1.80 19.36
C SER A 47 -2.29 -3.20 19.95
N LYS A 48 -1.53 -4.14 19.38
CA LYS A 48 -1.49 -5.54 19.84
C LYS A 48 -0.89 -5.66 21.24
N ALA A 49 0.17 -4.92 21.52
CA ALA A 49 0.77 -4.89 22.85
C ALA A 49 -0.21 -4.33 23.89
N SER A 50 -1.00 -3.30 23.53
CA SER A 50 -2.06 -2.75 24.37
C SER A 50 -3.20 -3.74 24.58
N PHE A 51 -3.61 -4.46 23.54
CA PHE A 51 -4.59 -5.54 23.63
C PHE A 51 -4.13 -6.65 24.59
N ILE A 52 -2.88 -7.10 24.45
CA ILE A 52 -2.26 -8.10 25.34
C ILE A 52 -2.25 -7.59 26.80
N ALA A 53 -1.84 -6.35 27.02
CA ALA A 53 -1.83 -5.72 28.34
C ALA A 53 -3.22 -5.70 28.99
N ASN A 54 -4.23 -5.28 28.23
CA ASN A 54 -5.62 -5.22 28.69
C ASN A 54 -6.17 -6.60 29.05
N ARG A 55 -5.91 -7.63 28.24
CA ARG A 55 -6.31 -9.02 28.52
C ARG A 55 -5.61 -9.59 29.76
N LEU A 56 -4.33 -9.25 29.94
CA LEU A 56 -3.57 -9.62 31.13
C LEU A 56 -3.88 -8.73 32.35
N GLY A 57 -4.69 -7.67 32.21
CA GLY A 57 -5.03 -6.77 33.31
C GLY A 57 -3.82 -6.01 33.88
N VAL A 58 -2.80 -5.79 33.07
CA VAL A 58 -1.54 -5.12 33.45
C VAL A 58 -1.34 -3.85 32.61
N LYS A 59 -0.49 -2.93 33.09
CA LYS A 59 -0.11 -1.76 32.31
C LYS A 59 0.91 -2.15 31.25
N LEU A 60 0.84 -1.49 30.08
CA LEU A 60 1.76 -1.74 28.96
C LEU A 60 3.24 -1.61 29.37
N GLY A 61 3.59 -0.57 30.13
CA GLY A 61 4.97 -0.37 30.61
C GLY A 61 5.46 -1.47 31.57
N THR A 62 4.56 -2.21 32.20
CA THR A 62 4.93 -3.40 33.01
C THR A 62 5.32 -4.56 32.12
N LEU A 63 4.76 -4.69 30.91
CA LEU A 63 5.13 -5.74 29.96
C LEU A 63 6.45 -5.42 29.27
N THR A 64 6.67 -4.16 28.90
CA THR A 64 7.86 -3.75 28.14
C THR A 64 9.09 -3.49 29.00
N ASP A 65 9.01 -3.65 30.33
CA ASP A 65 10.06 -3.31 31.30
C ASP A 65 10.58 -1.86 31.15
N GLY A 66 9.74 -0.96 30.63
CA GLY A 66 10.10 0.44 30.35
C GLY A 66 10.72 0.68 28.97
N ASP A 67 10.98 -0.36 28.17
CA ASP A 67 11.36 -0.21 26.76
C ASP A 67 10.20 0.42 25.97
N SER A 68 10.55 1.30 25.03
CA SER A 68 9.59 1.90 24.11
C SER A 68 9.28 0.95 22.95
N LEU A 69 8.00 0.77 22.65
CA LEU A 69 7.52 0.12 21.42
C LEU A 69 7.45 1.09 20.24
N GLU A 70 7.95 2.33 20.40
CA GLU A 70 7.97 3.29 19.31
C GLU A 70 8.98 2.88 18.23
N LEU A 71 8.54 3.00 16.98
CA LEU A 71 9.40 2.73 15.84
C LEU A 71 10.56 3.75 15.77
N PRO A 72 11.77 3.32 15.34
CA PRO A 72 12.90 4.21 15.14
C PRO A 72 12.56 5.38 14.21
N LYS A 73 13.04 6.60 14.55
CA LYS A 73 12.77 7.81 13.75
C LYS A 73 13.23 7.66 12.31
N ARG A 74 14.45 7.12 12.10
CA ARG A 74 15.02 6.88 10.77
C ARG A 74 14.16 5.91 9.95
N TYR A 75 13.68 4.82 10.57
CA TYR A 75 12.74 3.91 9.90
C TYR A 75 11.46 4.65 9.44
N LYS A 76 10.85 5.48 10.30
CA LYS A 76 9.66 6.26 9.93
C LYS A 76 9.92 7.20 8.74
N GLU A 77 11.10 7.83 8.70
CA GLU A 77 11.53 8.68 7.58
C GLU A 77 11.67 7.86 6.28
N LEU A 78 12.36 6.72 6.32
CA LEU A 78 12.53 5.84 5.16
C LEU A 78 11.18 5.33 4.64
N LYS A 79 10.29 4.87 5.53
CA LYS A 79 8.92 4.46 5.18
C LYS A 79 8.15 5.61 4.53
N TYR A 80 8.26 6.82 5.06
CA TYR A 80 7.62 8.00 4.47
C TYR A 80 8.14 8.26 3.04
N LEU A 81 9.46 8.21 2.84
CA LEU A 81 10.09 8.41 1.53
C LEU A 81 9.66 7.33 0.52
N LEU A 82 9.60 6.07 0.94
CA LEU A 82 9.16 4.95 0.10
C LEU A 82 7.72 5.13 -0.42
N LEU A 83 6.82 5.56 0.47
CA LEU A 83 5.39 5.76 0.16
C LEU A 83 5.13 7.02 -0.67
N ARG A 84 5.92 8.07 -0.47
CA ARG A 84 5.68 9.40 -1.05
C ARG A 84 6.41 9.65 -2.35
N THR A 85 7.64 9.13 -2.50
CA THR A 85 8.50 9.51 -3.63
C THR A 85 8.04 8.81 -4.91
N PRO A 86 7.57 9.56 -5.94
CA PRO A 86 7.31 8.98 -7.24
C PRO A 86 8.63 8.77 -7.99
N THR A 87 8.75 7.64 -8.66
CA THR A 87 9.96 7.30 -9.43
C THR A 87 9.81 7.67 -10.91
N TYR A 88 8.60 7.58 -11.48
CA TYR A 88 8.33 7.81 -12.91
C TYR A 88 9.25 7.00 -13.86
N GLY A 89 9.82 5.88 -13.37
CA GLY A 89 10.82 5.10 -14.09
C GLY A 89 12.21 5.75 -14.19
N ASP A 90 12.50 6.83 -13.47
CA ASP A 90 13.83 7.46 -13.40
C ASP A 90 14.81 6.55 -12.64
N GLN A 91 15.82 6.01 -13.32
CA GLN A 91 16.79 5.08 -12.75
C GLN A 91 17.45 5.62 -11.48
N VAL A 92 17.77 6.92 -11.42
CA VAL A 92 18.41 7.51 -10.23
C VAL A 92 17.48 7.46 -9.02
N ARG A 93 16.16 7.62 -9.23
CA ARG A 93 15.17 7.53 -8.16
C ARG A 93 14.90 6.08 -7.77
N LEU A 94 15.01 5.16 -8.72
CA LEU A 94 14.89 3.72 -8.48
C LEU A 94 16.05 3.23 -7.62
N ASP A 95 17.29 3.57 -7.97
CA ASP A 95 18.48 3.20 -7.21
C ASP A 95 18.40 3.73 -5.77
N ARG A 96 17.98 4.99 -5.59
CA ARG A 96 17.74 5.54 -4.24
C ARG A 96 16.65 4.81 -3.46
N LYS A 97 15.61 4.29 -4.11
CA LYS A 97 14.60 3.48 -3.41
C LYS A 97 15.16 2.14 -2.98
N ASN A 98 16.01 1.52 -3.80
CA ASN A 98 16.73 0.30 -3.42
C ASN A 98 17.62 0.55 -2.20
N ASP A 99 18.38 1.66 -2.19
CA ASP A 99 19.19 2.04 -1.02
C ASP A 99 18.34 2.13 0.27
N TYR A 100 17.10 2.63 0.17
CA TYR A 100 16.20 2.68 1.32
C TYR A 100 15.73 1.30 1.78
N PHE A 101 15.46 0.38 0.84
CA PHE A 101 15.12 -1.00 1.19
C PHE A 101 16.29 -1.71 1.85
N ASP A 102 17.51 -1.54 1.31
CA ASP A 102 18.73 -2.13 1.86
C ASP A 102 19.00 -1.63 3.29
N GLU A 103 18.87 -0.31 3.53
CA GLU A 103 19.03 0.26 4.88
C GLU A 103 18.00 -0.32 5.86
N ILE A 104 16.75 -0.53 5.41
CA ILE A 104 15.71 -1.15 6.25
C ILE A 104 16.04 -2.62 6.53
N ALA A 105 16.45 -3.38 5.52
CA ALA A 105 16.77 -4.80 5.63
C ALA A 105 17.93 -5.03 6.60
N GLU A 106 18.99 -4.23 6.51
CA GLU A 106 20.20 -4.40 7.30
C GLU A 106 20.07 -3.89 8.75
N VAL A 107 19.39 -2.76 8.95
CA VAL A 107 19.43 -2.04 10.23
C VAL A 107 18.13 -2.19 11.03
N PHE A 108 16.98 -2.27 10.35
CA PHE A 108 15.68 -2.10 11.00
C PHE A 108 14.80 -3.37 10.99
N TYR A 109 15.03 -4.32 10.08
CA TYR A 109 14.13 -5.44 9.85
C TYR A 109 13.84 -6.27 11.11
N ASP A 110 14.87 -6.56 11.91
CA ASP A 110 14.73 -7.38 13.12
C ASP A 110 14.16 -6.62 14.34
N VAL A 111 14.11 -5.28 14.27
CA VAL A 111 13.67 -4.43 15.39
C VAL A 111 12.30 -3.81 15.18
N ILE A 112 11.68 -4.01 14.00
CA ILE A 112 10.33 -3.54 13.71
C ILE A 112 9.28 -4.65 13.91
N PRO A 113 8.02 -4.28 14.19
CA PRO A 113 6.92 -5.23 14.32
C PRO A 113 6.67 -6.08 13.07
N GLU A 114 6.07 -7.26 13.24
CA GLU A 114 5.68 -8.13 12.12
C GLU A 114 4.76 -7.45 11.11
N GLU A 115 3.87 -6.56 11.55
CA GLU A 115 3.02 -5.82 10.62
C GLU A 115 3.80 -4.78 9.80
N GLU A 116 4.87 -4.22 10.37
CA GLU A 116 5.73 -3.26 9.67
C GLU A 116 6.64 -3.98 8.68
N ARG A 117 7.20 -5.15 9.05
CA ARG A 117 7.91 -6.02 8.10
C ARG A 117 7.05 -6.37 6.91
N LEU A 118 5.82 -6.80 7.15
CA LEU A 118 4.87 -7.12 6.07
C LEU A 118 4.66 -5.94 5.11
N ILE A 119 4.58 -4.71 5.61
CA ILE A 119 4.45 -3.51 4.77
C ILE A 119 5.69 -3.32 3.90
N ILE A 120 6.88 -3.45 4.48
CA ILE A 120 8.14 -3.30 3.74
C ILE A 120 8.27 -4.40 2.68
N ASP A 121 8.00 -5.65 3.05
CA ASP A 121 8.00 -6.78 2.14
C ASP A 121 7.01 -6.54 0.98
N CYS A 122 5.80 -6.04 1.26
CA CYS A 122 4.84 -5.70 0.20
C CYS A 122 5.34 -4.58 -0.72
N LEU A 123 5.97 -3.54 -0.17
CA LEU A 123 6.49 -2.42 -0.96
C LEU A 123 7.66 -2.86 -1.83
N GLN A 124 8.54 -3.70 -1.31
CA GLN A 124 9.68 -4.27 -2.02
C GLN A 124 9.21 -5.24 -3.10
N SER A 125 8.38 -6.23 -2.75
CA SER A 125 7.79 -7.16 -3.71
C SER A 125 7.05 -6.43 -4.83
N LYS A 126 6.30 -5.37 -4.54
CA LYS A 126 5.63 -4.57 -5.58
C LYS A 126 6.64 -3.92 -6.53
N PHE A 127 7.72 -3.38 -5.96
CA PHE A 127 8.79 -2.79 -6.74
C PHE A 127 9.45 -3.84 -7.63
N ASP A 128 9.79 -5.00 -7.07
CA ASP A 128 10.41 -6.11 -7.81
C ASP A 128 9.49 -6.65 -8.91
N VAL A 129 8.21 -6.88 -8.63
CA VAL A 129 7.21 -7.33 -9.63
C VAL A 129 7.13 -6.34 -10.79
N HIS A 130 7.09 -5.03 -10.51
CA HIS A 130 6.97 -4.02 -11.55
C HIS A 130 8.18 -3.98 -12.51
N PHE A 131 9.39 -4.28 -12.02
CA PHE A 131 10.61 -4.26 -12.84
C PHE A 131 11.05 -5.62 -13.37
N SER A 132 10.61 -6.72 -12.77
CA SER A 132 10.94 -8.08 -13.19
C SER A 132 9.82 -8.77 -13.97
N GLU A 133 8.59 -8.25 -13.90
CA GLU A 133 7.35 -8.89 -14.36
C GLU A 133 7.12 -10.28 -13.74
N ASP A 134 7.78 -10.59 -12.62
CA ASP A 134 7.69 -11.88 -11.96
C ASP A 134 6.77 -11.83 -10.73
N VAL A 135 5.58 -12.41 -10.88
CA VAL A 135 4.56 -12.50 -9.84
C VAL A 135 5.02 -13.31 -8.61
N ASN A 136 6.04 -14.17 -8.76
CA ASN A 136 6.53 -15.02 -7.68
C ASN A 136 7.01 -14.21 -6.46
N PHE A 137 7.48 -12.97 -6.66
CA PHE A 137 7.92 -12.09 -5.58
C PHE A 137 6.79 -11.64 -4.65
N GLY A 138 5.53 -11.63 -5.12
CA GLY A 138 4.36 -11.22 -4.32
C GLY A 138 3.40 -12.37 -3.95
N GLU A 139 3.40 -13.48 -4.70
CA GLU A 139 2.38 -14.53 -4.57
C GLU A 139 2.37 -15.20 -3.19
N GLY A 140 3.55 -15.43 -2.58
CA GLY A 140 3.64 -16.00 -1.24
C GLY A 140 2.95 -15.14 -0.18
N ILE A 141 3.18 -13.83 -0.22
CA ILE A 141 2.59 -12.86 0.71
C ILE A 141 1.06 -12.79 0.49
N LEU A 142 0.63 -12.74 -0.78
CA LEU A 142 -0.79 -12.66 -1.11
C LEU A 142 -1.55 -13.90 -0.63
N ASN A 143 -1.02 -15.10 -0.83
CA ASN A 143 -1.67 -16.34 -0.40
C ASN A 143 -1.90 -16.39 1.12
N ASP A 144 -1.00 -15.81 1.91
CA ASP A 144 -1.07 -15.85 3.37
C ASP A 144 -2.00 -14.79 3.98
N TYR A 145 -2.04 -13.58 3.40
CA TYR A 145 -2.70 -12.43 4.02
C TYR A 145 -3.97 -11.96 3.30
N PHE A 146 -4.09 -12.24 2.00
CA PHE A 146 -5.15 -11.63 1.18
C PHE A 146 -6.55 -12.19 1.47
N GLY A 147 -6.64 -13.44 1.97
CA GLY A 147 -7.89 -14.04 2.42
C GLY A 147 -8.60 -13.26 3.54
N GLN A 148 -7.85 -12.54 4.38
CA GLN A 148 -8.40 -11.68 5.44
C GLN A 148 -8.91 -10.36 4.88
N VAL A 149 -8.18 -9.76 3.93
CA VAL A 149 -8.56 -8.51 3.27
C VAL A 149 -9.91 -8.65 2.55
N ASN A 150 -10.14 -9.80 1.89
CA ASN A 150 -11.39 -10.04 1.16
C ASN A 150 -12.67 -9.98 2.03
N ARG A 151 -12.56 -10.21 3.35
CA ARG A 151 -13.71 -10.19 4.26
C ARG A 151 -14.02 -8.80 4.79
N LYS A 152 -13.11 -7.84 4.62
CA LYS A 152 -13.23 -6.48 5.16
C LYS A 152 -14.03 -5.58 4.22
N LYS A 153 -14.86 -4.72 4.80
CA LYS A 153 -15.57 -3.65 4.07
C LYS A 153 -14.86 -2.30 4.16
N VAL A 154 -14.08 -2.11 5.22
CA VAL A 154 -13.34 -0.88 5.50
C VAL A 154 -11.86 -1.26 5.57
N PHE A 155 -11.03 -0.61 4.75
CA PHE A 155 -9.62 -0.95 4.62
C PHE A 155 -8.74 -0.05 5.48
N THR A 156 -7.77 -0.66 6.15
CA THR A 156 -6.68 0.04 6.83
C THR A 156 -5.54 0.35 5.86
N ILE A 157 -4.56 1.17 6.27
CA ILE A 157 -3.36 1.46 5.45
C ILE A 157 -2.66 0.16 5.02
N ASN A 158 -2.53 -0.81 5.91
CA ASN A 158 -1.88 -2.09 5.62
C ASN A 158 -2.67 -2.90 4.59
N ASP A 159 -4.00 -2.91 4.71
CA ASP A 159 -4.87 -3.57 3.74
C ASP A 159 -4.73 -2.92 2.35
N LEU A 160 -4.64 -1.58 2.28
CA LEU A 160 -4.45 -0.84 1.02
C LEU A 160 -3.10 -1.17 0.36
N ILE A 161 -2.02 -1.28 1.14
CA ILE A 161 -0.69 -1.65 0.61
C ILE A 161 -0.68 -3.09 0.09
N LEU A 162 -1.33 -4.03 0.79
CA LEU A 162 -1.51 -5.40 0.30
C LEU A 162 -2.33 -5.45 -1.00
N ILE A 163 -3.36 -4.62 -1.10
CA ILE A 163 -4.17 -4.48 -2.32
C ILE A 163 -3.34 -3.89 -3.47
N ASP A 164 -2.44 -2.94 -3.18
CA ASP A 164 -1.52 -2.37 -4.17
C ASP A 164 -0.58 -3.46 -4.73
N LEU A 165 -0.02 -4.30 -3.87
CA LEU A 165 0.78 -5.47 -4.28
C LEU A 165 -0.06 -6.43 -5.14
N TYR A 166 -1.29 -6.72 -4.72
CA TYR A 166 -2.19 -7.60 -5.47
C TYR A 166 -2.41 -7.10 -6.90
N PHE A 167 -2.68 -5.81 -7.10
CA PHE A 167 -2.88 -5.27 -8.43
C PHE A 167 -1.60 -5.27 -9.28
N ALA A 168 -0.43 -5.03 -8.68
CA ALA A 168 0.84 -5.17 -9.39
C ALA A 168 1.12 -6.62 -9.83
N CYS A 169 0.77 -7.61 -8.99
CA CYS A 169 0.82 -9.01 -9.38
C CYS A 169 -0.18 -9.33 -10.49
N LEU A 170 -1.40 -8.78 -10.41
CA LEU A 170 -2.45 -8.97 -11.41
C LEU A 170 -2.06 -8.41 -12.78
N SER A 171 -1.38 -7.25 -12.83
CA SER A 171 -0.90 -6.67 -14.10
C SER A 171 0.17 -7.52 -14.77
N SER A 172 0.98 -8.23 -13.98
CA SER A 172 2.03 -9.12 -14.47
C SER A 172 1.56 -10.58 -14.63
N ALA A 173 0.31 -10.90 -14.26
CA ALA A 173 -0.21 -12.26 -14.26
C ALA A 173 -0.45 -12.78 -15.69
N LYS A 174 0.06 -13.98 -15.97
CA LYS A 174 -0.13 -14.67 -17.27
C LYS A 174 -1.52 -15.28 -17.45
N LYS A 175 -2.25 -15.49 -16.35
CA LYS A 175 -3.59 -16.11 -16.34
C LYS A 175 -4.48 -15.44 -15.30
N PHE A 176 -5.74 -15.22 -15.67
CA PHE A 176 -6.77 -14.60 -14.82
C PHE A 176 -7.64 -15.66 -14.14
N GLU A 177 -7.06 -16.44 -13.23
CA GLU A 177 -7.75 -17.51 -12.50
C GLU A 177 -7.59 -17.32 -10.99
N GLY A 178 -8.53 -17.86 -10.21
CA GLY A 178 -8.50 -17.79 -8.74
C GLY A 178 -8.55 -16.36 -8.22
N ILE A 179 -7.53 -15.98 -7.41
CA ILE A 179 -7.41 -14.62 -6.86
C ILE A 179 -7.22 -13.56 -7.95
N TYR A 180 -6.74 -13.93 -9.14
CA TYR A 180 -6.53 -13.02 -10.28
C TYR A 180 -7.73 -12.97 -11.24
N SER A 181 -8.90 -13.45 -10.83
CA SER A 181 -10.10 -13.38 -11.67
C SER A 181 -10.65 -11.96 -11.82
N LEU A 182 -11.26 -11.68 -12.97
CA LEU A 182 -11.88 -10.38 -13.27
C LEU A 182 -13.04 -10.06 -12.32
N ASP A 183 -13.83 -11.06 -11.93
CA ASP A 183 -14.93 -10.87 -10.98
C ASP A 183 -14.41 -10.39 -9.61
N PHE A 184 -13.28 -10.95 -9.18
CA PHE A 184 -12.63 -10.57 -7.94
C PHE A 184 -12.07 -9.14 -8.03
N TYR A 185 -11.41 -8.81 -9.15
CA TYR A 185 -10.96 -7.44 -9.44
C TYR A 185 -12.11 -6.44 -9.35
N ASP A 186 -13.24 -6.71 -10.03
CA ASP A 186 -14.40 -5.82 -10.08
C ASP A 186 -15.02 -5.64 -8.67
N ASP A 187 -15.14 -6.71 -7.88
CA ASP A 187 -15.63 -6.67 -6.50
C ASP A 187 -14.71 -5.84 -5.58
N LEU A 188 -13.39 -6.01 -5.70
CA LEU A 188 -12.41 -5.25 -4.93
C LEU A 188 -12.39 -3.77 -5.31
N MET A 189 -12.36 -3.46 -6.61
CA MET A 189 -12.41 -2.07 -7.11
C MET A 189 -13.67 -1.36 -6.65
N LYS A 190 -14.83 -2.03 -6.71
CA LYS A 190 -16.09 -1.48 -6.19
C LYS A 190 -16.01 -1.14 -4.70
N ARG A 191 -15.32 -1.94 -3.89
CA ARG A 191 -15.10 -1.62 -2.47
C ARG A 191 -14.12 -0.47 -2.26
N LEU A 192 -13.07 -0.36 -3.07
CA LEU A 192 -12.07 0.71 -2.97
C LEU A 192 -12.67 2.07 -3.30
N VAL A 193 -13.40 2.20 -4.42
CA VAL A 193 -14.02 3.47 -4.84
C VAL A 193 -15.18 3.92 -3.95
N ASN A 194 -15.64 3.06 -3.04
CA ASN A 194 -16.71 3.34 -2.08
C ASN A 194 -16.21 3.33 -0.62
N GLN A 195 -14.89 3.43 -0.39
CA GLN A 195 -14.36 3.59 0.95
C GLN A 195 -14.87 4.87 1.60
N LYS A 196 -15.10 4.81 2.92
CA LYS A 196 -15.43 6.00 3.71
C LYS A 196 -14.13 6.77 4.00
N HIS A 197 -14.23 8.08 4.08
CA HIS A 197 -13.12 8.93 4.55
C HIS A 197 -12.88 8.64 6.03
N ILE A 198 -11.72 8.04 6.35
CA ILE A 198 -11.34 7.66 7.71
C ILE A 198 -10.33 8.66 8.27
N SER A 199 -9.26 8.92 7.50
CA SER A 199 -8.19 9.84 7.87
C SER A 199 -7.48 10.36 6.62
N PRO A 200 -6.85 11.55 6.68
CA PRO A 200 -6.05 12.06 5.56
C PRO A 200 -4.93 11.11 5.12
N GLU A 201 -4.30 10.39 6.07
CA GLU A 201 -3.24 9.43 5.74
C GLU A 201 -3.80 8.23 4.97
N THR A 202 -4.93 7.67 5.41
CA THR A 202 -5.61 6.57 4.71
C THR A 202 -6.07 7.00 3.32
N ASP A 203 -6.65 8.19 3.20
CA ASP A 203 -7.18 8.71 1.94
C ASP A 203 -6.07 8.98 0.93
N LEU A 204 -4.91 9.48 1.38
CA LEU A 204 -3.74 9.61 0.54
C LEU A 204 -3.24 8.26 0.00
N ILE A 205 -3.12 7.25 0.87
CA ILE A 205 -2.68 5.92 0.45
C ILE A 205 -3.70 5.31 -0.51
N LEU A 206 -5.01 5.45 -0.23
CA LEU A 206 -6.07 5.03 -1.14
C LEU A 206 -5.93 5.68 -2.51
N ASN A 207 -5.70 7.00 -2.57
CA ASN A 207 -5.49 7.70 -3.82
C ASN A 207 -4.28 7.17 -4.60
N ASN A 208 -3.17 6.88 -3.91
CA ASN A 208 -1.99 6.27 -4.53
C ASN A 208 -2.31 4.88 -5.11
N VAL A 209 -3.03 4.03 -4.38
CA VAL A 209 -3.42 2.70 -4.86
C VAL A 209 -4.32 2.80 -6.09
N LEU A 210 -5.31 3.69 -6.07
CA LEU A 210 -6.22 3.89 -7.21
C LEU A 210 -5.49 4.39 -8.46
N LEU A 211 -4.58 5.36 -8.30
CA LEU A 211 -3.82 5.93 -9.42
C LEU A 211 -2.76 4.98 -9.95
N ASN A 212 -2.03 4.26 -9.09
CA ASN A 212 -0.98 3.33 -9.54
C ASN A 212 -1.55 2.17 -10.37
N ASN A 213 -2.80 1.76 -10.10
CA ASN A 213 -3.42 0.58 -10.70
C ASN A 213 -4.51 0.93 -11.73
N ILE A 214 -4.60 2.19 -12.14
CA ILE A 214 -5.60 2.67 -13.10
C ILE A 214 -5.43 2.03 -14.48
N ASP A 215 -4.21 1.63 -14.83
CA ASP A 215 -3.89 0.96 -16.09
C ASP A 215 -4.67 -0.35 -16.27
N LEU A 216 -4.94 -1.08 -15.17
CA LEU A 216 -5.81 -2.26 -15.20
C LEU A 216 -7.24 -1.90 -15.60
N ALA A 217 -7.77 -0.77 -15.12
CA ALA A 217 -9.11 -0.32 -15.50
C ALA A 217 -9.18 0.06 -16.99
N PHE A 218 -8.11 0.65 -17.54
CA PHE A 218 -7.97 0.87 -18.97
C PHE A 218 -7.88 -0.45 -19.75
N GLN A 219 -7.04 -1.38 -19.31
CA GLN A 219 -6.84 -2.70 -19.95
C GLN A 219 -8.14 -3.50 -20.01
N PHE A 220 -8.91 -3.53 -18.92
CA PHE A 220 -10.19 -4.24 -18.84
C PHE A 220 -11.39 -3.43 -19.35
N LYS A 221 -11.15 -2.24 -19.92
CA LYS A 221 -12.16 -1.34 -20.48
C LYS A 221 -13.30 -1.02 -19.49
N ARG A 222 -12.95 -0.78 -18.23
CA ARG A 222 -13.90 -0.46 -17.15
C ARG A 222 -14.05 1.06 -16.99
N GLU A 223 -14.73 1.70 -17.93
CA GLU A 223 -14.91 3.17 -17.97
C GLU A 223 -15.46 3.74 -16.65
N TYR A 224 -16.45 3.07 -16.05
CA TYR A 224 -17.03 3.48 -14.77
C TYR A 224 -15.99 3.65 -13.66
N TYR A 225 -15.01 2.75 -13.55
CA TYR A 225 -13.98 2.86 -12.52
C TYR A 225 -13.02 4.01 -12.81
N ILE A 226 -12.70 4.28 -14.07
CA ILE A 226 -11.82 5.38 -14.45
C ILE A 226 -12.44 6.72 -14.04
N GLU A 227 -13.70 6.93 -14.40
CA GLU A 227 -14.43 8.16 -14.03
C GLU A 227 -14.52 8.33 -12.50
N ARG A 228 -14.79 7.25 -11.78
CA ARG A 228 -14.84 7.27 -10.30
C ARG A 228 -13.48 7.57 -9.69
N VAL A 229 -12.40 7.00 -10.22
CA VAL A 229 -11.04 7.27 -9.73
C VAL A 229 -10.66 8.73 -9.96
N ILE A 230 -10.94 9.31 -11.13
CA ILE A 230 -10.67 10.73 -11.40
C ILE A 230 -11.37 11.61 -10.36
N ALA A 231 -12.69 11.41 -10.16
CA ALA A 231 -13.48 12.21 -9.22
C ALA A 231 -13.01 12.06 -7.76
N ILE A 232 -12.68 10.83 -7.33
CA ILE A 232 -12.19 10.57 -5.97
C ILE A 232 -10.82 11.21 -5.79
N SER A 233 -9.93 11.09 -6.78
CA SER A 233 -8.57 11.61 -6.72
C SER A 233 -8.57 13.13 -6.60
N GLU A 234 -9.37 13.83 -7.42
CA GLU A 234 -9.53 15.28 -7.36
C GLU A 234 -10.06 15.74 -6.00
N LYS A 235 -11.08 15.03 -5.48
CA LYS A 235 -11.64 15.31 -4.15
C LYS A 235 -10.58 15.16 -3.05
N ILE A 236 -9.87 14.04 -3.02
CA ILE A 236 -8.85 13.75 -2.00
C ILE A 236 -7.70 14.77 -2.06
N MET A 237 -7.19 15.08 -3.26
CA MET A 237 -6.12 16.08 -3.42
C MET A 237 -6.56 17.46 -2.90
N THR A 238 -7.82 17.83 -3.15
CA THR A 238 -8.39 19.11 -2.70
C THR A 238 -8.58 19.15 -1.18
N GLU A 239 -9.10 18.08 -0.57
CA GLU A 239 -9.37 18.00 0.87
C GLU A 239 -8.08 17.95 1.71
N ILE A 240 -7.04 17.26 1.21
CA ILE A 240 -5.76 17.10 1.92
C ILE A 240 -4.78 18.23 1.57
N HIS A 241 -5.08 19.02 0.53
CA HIS A 241 -4.16 20.00 -0.07
C HIS A 241 -2.84 19.38 -0.54
N ASP A 242 -2.90 18.16 -1.06
CA ASP A 242 -1.76 17.43 -1.58
C ASP A 242 -1.89 17.21 -3.08
N PHE A 243 -1.03 17.91 -3.84
CA PHE A 243 -1.06 17.90 -5.30
C PHE A 243 0.14 17.17 -5.92
N GLN A 244 0.95 16.45 -5.13
CA GLN A 244 2.15 15.77 -5.64
C GLN A 244 1.83 14.81 -6.81
N ARG A 245 0.65 14.19 -6.79
CA ARG A 245 0.18 13.24 -7.81
C ARG A 245 -0.64 13.87 -8.94
N ARG A 246 -0.82 15.20 -8.96
CA ARG A 246 -1.63 15.89 -9.98
C ARG A 246 -1.16 15.61 -11.42
N PRO A 247 0.15 15.52 -11.74
CA PRO A 247 0.60 15.15 -13.08
C PRO A 247 0.07 13.79 -13.54
N ILE A 248 0.03 12.81 -12.63
CA ILE A 248 -0.47 11.46 -12.93
C ILE A 248 -1.97 11.51 -13.15
N LEU A 249 -2.71 12.24 -12.32
CA LEU A 249 -4.15 12.42 -12.50
C LEU A 249 -4.46 13.07 -13.86
N SER A 250 -3.71 14.11 -14.26
CA SER A 250 -3.88 14.73 -15.57
C SER A 250 -3.50 13.82 -16.73
N LEU A 251 -2.54 12.91 -16.56
CA LEU A 251 -2.26 11.83 -17.50
C LEU A 251 -3.46 10.87 -17.65
N VAL A 252 -4.06 10.47 -16.53
CA VAL A 252 -5.27 9.63 -16.54
C VAL A 252 -6.45 10.33 -17.23
N GLU A 253 -6.67 11.61 -16.91
CA GLU A 253 -7.72 12.44 -17.52
C GLU A 253 -7.57 12.49 -19.05
N TRP A 254 -6.37 12.77 -19.59
CA TRP A 254 -6.20 12.83 -21.03
C TRP A 254 -6.41 11.47 -21.69
N LYS A 255 -5.89 10.37 -21.10
CA LYS A 255 -6.05 9.02 -21.66
C LYS A 255 -7.52 8.61 -21.67
N TYR A 256 -8.28 9.03 -20.65
CA TYR A 256 -9.72 8.85 -20.60
C TYR A 256 -10.45 9.62 -21.72
N TYR A 257 -10.12 10.89 -21.92
CA TYR A 257 -10.72 11.71 -22.96
C TYR A 257 -10.41 11.21 -24.37
N LEU A 258 -9.19 10.73 -24.63
CA LEU A 258 -8.81 10.16 -25.92
C LEU A 258 -9.52 8.82 -26.19
N LYS A 259 -9.46 7.87 -25.25
CA LYS A 259 -9.93 6.49 -25.47
C LYS A 259 -11.43 6.29 -25.39
N PHE A 260 -12.14 7.05 -24.54
CA PHE A 260 -13.57 6.81 -24.27
C PHE A 260 -14.47 7.96 -24.72
N LYS A 261 -14.07 9.21 -24.49
CA LYS A 261 -14.89 10.38 -24.87
C LYS A 261 -14.63 10.87 -26.29
N HIS A 262 -13.47 10.53 -26.85
CA HIS A 262 -12.98 11.03 -28.13
C HIS A 262 -12.97 12.57 -28.20
N ASP A 263 -12.65 13.21 -27.07
CA ASP A 263 -12.56 14.67 -26.95
C ASP A 263 -11.09 15.10 -26.90
N PHE A 264 -10.55 15.43 -28.07
CA PHE A 264 -9.16 15.88 -28.20
C PHE A 264 -8.90 17.22 -27.51
N THR A 265 -9.91 18.10 -27.42
CA THR A 265 -9.72 19.43 -26.85
C THR A 265 -9.50 19.33 -25.35
N LEU A 266 -10.33 18.52 -24.67
CA LEU A 266 -10.15 18.27 -23.23
C LEU A 266 -8.88 17.46 -22.96
N ALA A 267 -8.53 16.50 -23.81
CA ALA A 267 -7.29 15.75 -23.68
C ALA A 267 -6.04 16.67 -23.76
N GLU A 268 -6.00 17.59 -24.72
CA GLU A 268 -4.90 18.55 -24.88
C GLU A 268 -4.81 19.52 -23.69
N GLN A 269 -5.95 19.94 -23.14
CA GLN A 269 -5.98 20.75 -21.91
C GLN A 269 -5.39 19.99 -20.71
N SER A 270 -5.75 18.73 -20.52
CA SER A 270 -5.18 17.89 -19.45
C SER A 270 -3.67 17.67 -19.63
N PHE A 271 -3.20 17.44 -20.86
CA PHE A 271 -1.77 17.36 -21.18
C PHE A 271 -1.01 18.67 -20.85
N THR A 272 -1.59 19.81 -21.24
CA THR A 272 -1.03 21.13 -20.95
C THR A 272 -0.92 21.38 -19.45
N ASN A 273 -1.94 20.97 -18.68
CA ASN A 273 -1.92 21.08 -17.22
C ASN A 273 -0.83 20.20 -16.59
N ALA A 274 -0.67 18.96 -17.05
CA ALA A 274 0.35 18.04 -16.55
C ALA A 274 1.77 18.59 -16.78
N THR A 275 2.04 19.09 -17.99
CA THR A 275 3.36 19.66 -18.34
C THR A 275 3.64 20.97 -17.62
N LEU A 276 2.63 21.83 -17.43
CA LEU A 276 2.77 23.04 -16.62
C LEU A 276 3.15 22.69 -15.17
N PHE A 277 2.50 21.69 -14.57
CA PHE A 277 2.83 21.26 -13.22
C PHE A 277 4.25 20.72 -13.12
N ALA A 278 4.68 19.87 -14.06
CA ALA A 278 6.05 19.35 -14.09
C ALA A 278 7.09 20.49 -14.14
N ARG A 279 6.83 21.53 -14.93
CA ARG A 279 7.67 22.75 -14.96
C ARG A 279 7.67 23.52 -13.64
N LEU A 280 6.51 23.69 -13.01
CA LEU A 280 6.39 24.41 -11.74
C LEU A 280 7.17 23.73 -10.61
N VAL A 281 7.19 22.40 -10.59
CA VAL A 281 7.96 21.61 -9.61
C VAL A 281 9.44 21.50 -10.00
N GLY A 282 9.81 21.88 -11.23
CA GLY A 282 11.18 21.81 -11.74
C GLY A 282 11.61 20.38 -12.11
N ASP A 283 10.66 19.46 -12.33
CA ASP A 283 10.94 18.07 -12.69
C ASP A 283 11.01 17.92 -14.23
N THR A 284 12.20 18.17 -14.77
CA THR A 284 12.46 18.08 -16.22
C THR A 284 12.33 16.66 -16.77
N TYR A 285 12.64 15.64 -15.97
CA TYR A 285 12.50 14.25 -16.36
C TYR A 285 11.01 13.90 -16.54
N LEU A 286 10.18 14.28 -15.57
CA LEU A 286 8.72 14.12 -15.66
C LEU A 286 8.15 14.86 -16.86
N GLU A 287 8.55 16.11 -17.11
CA GLU A 287 8.06 16.88 -18.26
C GLU A 287 8.35 16.15 -19.58
N ASN A 288 9.56 15.64 -19.76
CA ASN A 288 9.94 14.92 -20.98
C ASN A 288 9.17 13.61 -21.12
N LYS A 289 9.00 12.85 -20.04
CA LYS A 289 8.20 11.62 -20.05
C LYS A 289 6.74 11.87 -20.42
N LEU A 290 6.12 12.94 -19.91
CA LEU A 290 4.75 13.30 -20.26
C LEU A 290 4.60 13.63 -21.75
N LYS A 291 5.60 14.28 -22.36
CA LYS A 291 5.62 14.57 -23.81
C LYS A 291 5.77 13.32 -24.65
N GLU A 292 6.65 12.39 -24.24
CA GLU A 292 6.81 11.09 -24.90
C GLU A 292 5.48 10.31 -24.89
N GLU A 293 4.85 10.20 -23.73
CA GLU A 293 3.56 9.50 -23.57
C GLU A 293 2.44 10.15 -24.40
N TRP A 294 2.37 11.48 -24.43
CA TRP A 294 1.37 12.19 -25.25
C TRP A 294 1.52 11.89 -26.74
N GLN A 295 2.75 11.86 -27.25
CA GLN A 295 2.99 11.53 -28.65
C GLN A 295 2.56 10.10 -28.97
N LEU A 296 2.90 9.14 -28.10
CA LEU A 296 2.49 7.74 -28.25
C LEU A 296 0.97 7.58 -28.22
N ASP A 297 0.28 8.32 -27.36
CA ASP A 297 -1.18 8.26 -27.25
C ASP A 297 -1.89 8.89 -28.46
N ILE A 298 -1.33 9.97 -29.05
CA ILE A 298 -1.86 10.55 -30.30
C ILE A 298 -1.66 9.59 -31.48
N ASP A 299 -0.44 9.07 -31.64
CA ASP A 299 -0.09 8.16 -32.75
C ASP A 299 -0.94 6.88 -32.74
N ALA A 300 -1.46 6.47 -31.57
CA ALA A 300 -2.33 5.31 -31.42
C ALA A 300 -3.81 5.59 -31.74
N VAL A 301 -4.21 6.87 -31.85
CA VAL A 301 -5.59 7.30 -32.14
C VAL A 301 -5.75 7.69 -33.62
N GLU A 302 -4.66 8.06 -34.31
CA GLU A 302 -4.59 8.24 -35.77
C GLU A 302 -4.61 6.90 -36.54
#